data_AF-A0A3C0Z184-F1
#
_entry.id   AF-A0A3C0Z184-F1
#
_cell.length_a   1.000
_cell.length_b   1.000
_cell.length_c   1.000
_cell.angle_alpha   90.00
_cell.angle_beta   90.00
_cell.angle_gamma   90.00
#
_symmetry.space_group_name_H-M   'P 1'
#
loop_
_entity.id
_entity.type
_entity.pdbx_description
1 polymer ?
#
loop_
_entity_poly.entity_id
_entity_poly.type
_entity_poly.pdbx_seq_one_letter_code
_entity_poly.pdbx_strand_id
1 'polypeptide(L)'
;MTSVNVRELIPKNVLGSRETARTIASDIAQAVHESHGSFEIDLQGVLGFAPAFFSEILSMIGEASQEQSVPLVKLVIAHPPTELSSKHHAVCRPHGLVISESEHGDWLITPTSPR
;
A
#
# COMPACT_ATOMS: atom_id res chain seq x y z
N MET A 1 -10.63 -2.02 -11.29
CA MET A 1 -9.46 -2.09 -10.40
C MET A 1 -10.03 -2.28 -9.00
N THR A 2 -9.58 -3.29 -8.26
CA THR A 2 -10.01 -3.49 -6.87
C THR A 2 -9.43 -2.36 -6.02
N SER A 3 -10.22 -1.74 -5.15
CA SER A 3 -9.79 -0.65 -4.29
C SER A 3 -10.11 -0.97 -2.83
N VAL A 4 -9.13 -0.75 -1.95
CA VAL A 4 -9.24 -0.95 -0.51
C VAL A 4 -9.37 0.41 0.17
N ASN A 5 -10.57 0.72 0.66
CA ASN A 5 -10.81 1.97 1.38
C ASN A 5 -10.35 1.86 2.84
N VAL A 6 -9.23 2.50 3.16
CA VAL A 6 -8.62 2.37 4.50
C VAL A 6 -9.48 2.99 5.59
N ARG A 7 -10.24 4.05 5.29
CA ARG A 7 -11.05 4.76 6.28
C ARG A 7 -12.29 3.97 6.69
N GLU A 8 -12.86 3.20 5.76
CA GLU A 8 -13.99 2.31 6.07
C GLU A 8 -13.56 1.15 6.97
N LEU A 9 -12.36 0.61 6.75
CA LEU A 9 -11.83 -0.51 7.51
C LEU A 9 -11.19 -0.07 8.84
N ILE A 10 -10.56 1.11 8.85
CA ILE A 10 -9.90 1.69 10.01
C ILE A 10 -10.51 3.09 10.24
N PRO A 11 -11.48 3.23 11.17
CA PRO A 11 -12.17 4.49 11.41
C PRO A 11 -11.31 5.47 12.23
N LYS A 12 -10.09 5.76 11.75
CA LYS A 12 -9.12 6.68 12.34
C LYS A 12 -8.58 7.60 11.25
N ASN A 13 -8.42 8.87 11.60
CA ASN A 13 -7.87 9.87 10.68
C ASN A 13 -6.33 9.86 10.64
N VAL A 14 -5.66 9.29 11.65
CA VAL A 14 -4.19 9.20 11.72
C VAL A 14 -3.77 7.76 11.99
N LEU A 15 -2.91 7.22 11.13
CA LEU A 15 -2.57 5.79 11.10
C LEU A 15 -1.12 5.56 11.53
N GLY A 16 -0.90 5.24 12.81
CA GLY A 16 0.43 5.30 13.42
C GLY A 16 1.16 3.96 13.59
N SER A 17 0.45 2.85 13.83
CA SER A 17 1.06 1.59 14.28
C SER A 17 0.94 0.45 13.28
N ARG A 18 1.93 -0.46 13.32
CA ARG A 18 1.91 -1.73 12.58
C ARG A 18 0.69 -2.58 12.95
N GLU A 19 0.34 -2.62 14.23
CA GLU A 19 -0.84 -3.33 14.74
C GLU A 19 -2.12 -2.81 14.08
N THR A 20 -2.23 -1.49 13.89
CA THR A 20 -3.39 -0.89 13.21
C THR A 20 -3.43 -1.32 11.74
N ALA A 21 -2.28 -1.34 11.04
CA ALA A 21 -2.24 -1.86 9.67
C ALA A 21 -2.67 -3.33 9.61
N ARG A 22 -2.22 -4.16 10.55
CA ARG A 22 -2.55 -5.60 10.60
C ARG A 22 -4.03 -5.90 10.78
N THR A 23 -4.83 -4.94 11.25
CA THR A 23 -6.29 -5.13 11.35
C THR A 23 -6.98 -5.34 10.01
N ILE A 24 -6.36 -4.90 8.89
CA ILE A 24 -6.90 -5.01 7.54
C ILE A 24 -6.16 -6.05 6.68
N ALA A 25 -5.40 -6.95 7.30
CA ALA A 25 -4.57 -7.94 6.59
C ALA A 25 -5.40 -8.82 5.64
N SER A 26 -6.59 -9.26 6.08
CA SER A 26 -7.48 -10.09 5.29
C SER A 26 -8.01 -9.35 4.05
N ASP A 27 -8.41 -8.08 4.19
CA ASP A 27 -8.87 -7.25 3.08
C ASP A 27 -7.76 -7.01 2.06
N ILE A 28 -6.53 -6.77 2.53
CA ILE A 28 -5.36 -6.63 1.66
C ILE A 28 -5.08 -7.94 0.92
N ALA A 29 -5.10 -9.08 1.61
CA ALA A 29 -4.87 -10.37 0.99
C ALA A 29 -5.95 -10.72 -0.06
N GLN A 30 -7.21 -10.39 0.22
CA GLN A 30 -8.30 -10.54 -0.74
C GLN A 30 -8.10 -9.63 -1.96
N ALA A 31 -7.72 -8.37 -1.75
CA ALA A 31 -7.46 -7.44 -2.85
C ALA A 31 -6.29 -7.89 -3.73
N VAL A 32 -5.23 -8.45 -3.16
CA VAL A 32 -4.12 -9.05 -3.92
C VAL A 32 -4.64 -10.19 -4.80
N HIS A 33 -5.45 -11.08 -4.23
CA HIS A 33 -5.99 -12.25 -4.94
C HIS A 33 -6.88 -11.84 -6.11
N GLU A 34 -7.92 -11.06 -5.83
CA GLU A 34 -8.98 -10.73 -6.79
C GLU A 34 -8.49 -9.84 -7.93
N SER A 35 -7.49 -9.01 -7.65
CA SER A 35 -6.94 -8.08 -8.63
C SER A 35 -5.74 -8.63 -9.40
N HIS A 36 -5.35 -9.88 -9.14
CA HIS A 36 -4.14 -10.50 -9.67
C HIS A 36 -2.90 -9.61 -9.43
N GLY A 37 -2.77 -9.06 -8.22
CA GLY A 37 -1.68 -8.20 -7.82
C GLY A 37 -1.71 -6.78 -8.41
N SER A 38 -2.84 -6.31 -8.93
CA SER A 38 -3.03 -4.97 -9.50
C SER A 38 -4.20 -4.21 -8.86
N PHE A 39 -3.97 -3.55 -7.73
CA PHE A 39 -5.03 -2.91 -6.94
C PHE A 39 -4.65 -1.52 -6.41
N GLU A 40 -5.64 -0.89 -5.81
CA GLU A 40 -5.57 0.43 -5.18
C GLU A 40 -5.75 0.34 -3.67
N ILE A 41 -5.05 1.22 -2.95
CA ILE A 41 -5.33 1.56 -1.57
C ILE A 41 -5.76 3.02 -1.55
N ASP A 42 -7.01 3.27 -1.16
CA ASP A 42 -7.58 4.61 -1.07
C ASP A 42 -7.42 5.15 0.36
N LEU A 43 -6.72 6.28 0.46
CA LEU A 43 -6.47 6.99 1.70
C LEU A 43 -7.37 8.22 1.86
N GLN A 44 -8.47 8.33 1.10
CA GLN A 44 -9.39 9.44 1.21
C GLN A 44 -9.86 9.67 2.66
N GLY A 45 -9.65 10.89 3.16
CA GLY A 45 -10.01 11.27 4.52
C GLY A 45 -9.05 10.79 5.62
N VAL A 46 -7.94 10.15 5.26
CA VAL A 46 -6.78 9.98 6.14
C VAL A 46 -6.01 11.31 6.15
N LEU A 47 -5.60 11.77 7.33
CA LEU A 47 -4.85 13.03 7.52
C LEU A 47 -3.35 12.80 7.66
N GLY A 48 -2.93 11.55 7.85
CA GLY A 48 -1.52 11.17 7.89
C GLY A 48 -1.31 9.74 8.35
N PHE A 49 -0.18 9.17 8.01
CA PHE A 49 0.26 7.87 8.50
C PHE A 49 1.74 7.87 8.85
N ALA A 50 2.14 6.98 9.75
CA ALA A 50 3.55 6.79 10.10
C ALA A 50 4.25 5.89 9.08
N PRO A 51 5.57 6.04 8.87
CA PRO A 51 6.36 5.12 8.03
C PRO A 51 6.22 3.65 8.45
N ALA A 52 6.06 3.40 9.76
CA ALA A 52 5.87 2.04 10.27
C ALA A 52 4.53 1.43 9.84
N PHE A 53 3.44 2.22 9.80
CA PHE A 53 2.15 1.78 9.28
C PHE A 53 2.27 1.42 7.79
N PHE A 54 2.84 2.33 6.99
CA PHE A 54 2.98 2.11 5.56
C PHE A 54 3.90 0.93 5.22
N SER A 55 5.01 0.79 5.93
CA SER A 55 5.89 -0.38 5.78
C SER A 55 5.17 -1.69 6.08
N GLU A 56 4.26 -1.71 7.05
CA GLU A 56 3.52 -2.92 7.42
C GLU A 56 2.50 -3.29 6.35
N ILE A 57 1.83 -2.31 5.74
CA ILE A 57 0.96 -2.53 4.57
C ILE A 57 1.76 -3.23 3.46
N LEU A 58 2.95 -2.72 3.12
CA LEU A 58 3.79 -3.34 2.09
C LEU A 58 4.24 -4.76 2.46
N SER A 59 4.57 -5.01 3.73
CA SER A 59 4.87 -6.36 4.22
C SER A 59 3.70 -7.32 4.00
N MET A 60 2.48 -6.93 4.38
CA MET A 60 1.28 -7.76 4.20
C MET A 60 0.99 -8.09 2.74
N ILE A 61 1.23 -7.13 1.84
CA ILE A 61 1.08 -7.34 0.40
C ILE A 61 2.11 -8.37 -0.08
N GLY A 62 3.36 -8.27 0.37
CA GLY A 62 4.40 -9.23 0.07
C GLY A 62 4.07 -10.65 0.57
N GLU A 63 3.60 -10.75 1.81
CA GLU A 63 3.15 -12.01 2.42
C GLU A 63 1.99 -12.63 1.62
N ALA A 64 0.93 -11.87 1.36
CA ALA A 64 -0.23 -12.35 0.60
C ALA A 64 0.16 -12.77 -0.83
N SER A 65 1.04 -11.99 -1.48
CA SER A 65 1.55 -12.31 -2.82
C SER A 65 2.27 -13.66 -2.84
N GLN A 66 3.09 -13.94 -1.82
CA GLN A 66 3.80 -15.20 -1.69
C GLN A 66 2.85 -16.37 -1.37
N GLU A 67 1.97 -16.20 -0.38
CA GLU A 67 1.03 -17.24 0.06
C GLU A 67 0.09 -17.67 -1.05
N GLN A 68 -0.35 -16.74 -1.89
CA GLN A 68 -1.31 -16.98 -2.97
C GLN A 68 -0.65 -17.26 -4.31
N SER A 69 0.68 -17.21 -4.39
CA SER A 69 1.43 -17.29 -5.67
C SER A 69 0.98 -16.24 -6.71
N VAL A 70 0.58 -15.06 -6.26
CA VAL A 70 0.17 -13.92 -7.09
C VAL A 70 1.21 -12.82 -6.94
N PRO A 71 2.06 -12.55 -7.95
CA PRO A 71 3.04 -11.49 -7.83
C PRO A 71 2.35 -10.13 -7.78
N LEU A 72 2.86 -9.21 -6.93
CA LEU A 72 2.48 -7.80 -7.03
C LEU A 72 2.92 -7.28 -8.40
N VAL A 73 1.98 -6.75 -9.17
CA VAL A 73 2.23 -6.14 -10.49
C VAL A 73 2.21 -4.63 -10.36
N LYS A 74 1.19 -4.09 -9.69
CA LYS A 74 1.00 -2.65 -9.53
C LYS A 74 0.17 -2.36 -8.28
N LEU A 75 0.64 -1.45 -7.45
CA LEU A 75 -0.12 -0.86 -6.35
C LEU A 75 -0.27 0.63 -6.60
N VAL A 76 -1.49 1.14 -6.48
CA VAL A 76 -1.77 2.58 -6.50
C VAL A 76 -2.17 3.03 -5.10
N ILE A 77 -1.53 4.08 -4.60
CA ILE A 77 -1.97 4.78 -3.39
C ILE A 77 -2.74 6.01 -3.85
N ALA A 78 -4.06 5.95 -3.74
CA ALA A 78 -4.95 7.04 -4.11
C ALA A 78 -5.16 7.99 -2.94
N HIS A 79 -5.30 9.29 -3.25
CA HIS A 79 -5.50 10.37 -2.27
C HIS A 79 -4.49 10.35 -1.10
N PRO A 80 -3.18 10.30 -1.36
CA PRO A 80 -2.20 10.30 -0.27
C PRO A 80 -2.32 11.59 0.57
N PRO A 81 -2.20 11.51 1.90
CA PRO A 81 -2.36 12.66 2.80
C PRO A 81 -1.23 13.68 2.71
N THR A 82 -0.16 13.37 1.99
CA THR A 82 1.05 14.19 1.84
C THR A 82 1.64 14.00 0.45
N GLU A 83 2.50 14.91 0.01
CA GLU A 83 3.30 14.72 -1.21
C GLU A 83 4.29 13.55 -1.08
N LEU A 84 4.69 12.98 -2.22
CA LEU A 84 5.73 11.96 -2.25
C LEU A 84 7.07 12.54 -1.74
N SER A 85 7.84 11.75 -0.99
CA SER A 85 9.10 12.21 -0.40
C SER A 85 10.10 11.07 -0.27
N SER A 86 11.37 11.42 -0.01
CA SER A 86 12.45 10.45 0.20
C SER A 86 12.17 9.42 1.29
N LYS A 87 11.35 9.75 2.30
CA LYS A 87 10.91 8.82 3.33
C LYS A 87 10.08 7.67 2.76
N HIS A 88 9.18 7.96 1.81
CA HIS A 88 8.34 6.95 1.17
C HIS A 88 9.18 6.01 0.29
N HIS A 89 10.17 6.55 -0.43
CA HIS A 89 11.15 5.73 -1.16
C HIS A 89 11.96 4.81 -0.22
N ALA A 90 12.39 5.33 0.93
CA ALA A 90 13.13 4.54 1.93
C ALA A 90 12.29 3.40 2.51
N VAL A 91 10.97 3.59 2.66
CA VAL A 91 10.03 2.54 3.10
C VAL A 91 9.82 1.48 2.01
N CYS A 92 9.74 1.86 0.73
CA CYS A 92 9.50 0.91 -0.37
C CYS A 92 10.73 0.04 -0.70
N ARG A 93 11.94 0.60 -0.54
CA ARG A 93 13.20 -0.05 -0.97
C ARG A 93 13.45 -1.43 -0.34
N PRO A 94 13.29 -1.66 0.99
CA PRO A 94 13.47 -2.98 1.59
C PRO A 94 12.54 -4.07 1.02
N HIS A 95 11.40 -3.67 0.45
CA HIS A 95 10.43 -4.56 -0.19
C HIS A 95 10.71 -4.82 -1.67
N GLY A 96 11.82 -4.30 -2.22
CA GLY A 96 12.11 -4.40 -3.65
C GLY A 96 11.11 -3.63 -4.52
N LEU A 97 10.56 -2.52 -4.00
CA LEU A 97 9.57 -1.72 -4.69
C LEU A 97 10.12 -0.34 -5.06
N VAL A 98 9.69 0.16 -6.21
CA VAL A 98 9.87 1.55 -6.64
C VAL A 98 8.55 2.28 -6.45
N ILE A 99 8.61 3.51 -5.97
CA ILE A 99 7.47 4.41 -5.84
C ILE A 99 7.72 5.67 -6.69
N SER A 100 6.68 6.14 -7.38
CA SER A 100 6.67 7.39 -8.15
C SER A 100 5.33 8.09 -7.99
N GLU A 101 5.27 9.39 -8.26
CA GLU A 101 4.03 10.16 -8.24
C GLU A 101 3.48 10.31 -9.66
N SER A 102 2.17 10.18 -9.81
CA SER A 102 1.47 10.41 -11.08
C SER A 102 1.15 11.89 -11.27
N GLU A 103 0.68 12.27 -12.46
CA GLU A 103 0.25 13.65 -12.75
C GLU A 103 -0.95 14.10 -11.89
N HIS A 104 -1.71 13.15 -11.33
CA HIS A 104 -2.87 13.43 -10.47
C HIS A 104 -2.53 13.42 -8.97
N GLY A 105 -1.26 13.22 -8.60
CA GLY A 105 -0.83 13.16 -7.19
C GLY A 105 -0.95 11.78 -6.54
N ASP A 106 -1.49 10.78 -7.24
CA ASP A 106 -1.49 9.39 -6.74
C ASP A 106 -0.09 8.80 -6.79
N TRP A 107 0.22 7.91 -5.85
CA TRP A 107 1.50 7.21 -5.87
C TRP A 107 1.38 5.86 -6.57
N LEU A 108 2.28 5.61 -7.51
CA LEU A 108 2.40 4.37 -8.25
C LEU A 108 3.56 3.56 -7.67
N ILE A 109 3.28 2.33 -7.27
CA ILE A 109 4.24 1.42 -6.67
C ILE A 109 4.31 0.16 -7.52
N THR A 110 5.51 -0.19 -7.97
CA THR A 110 5.76 -1.37 -8.81
C THR A 110 7.00 -2.11 -8.32
N PRO A 111 7.10 -3.43 -8.54
CA PRO A 111 8.34 -4.15 -8.29
C PRO A 111 9.52 -3.53 -9.04
N THR A 112 10.69 -3.52 -8.42
CA THR A 112 11.94 -3.33 -9.17
C THR A 112 12.07 -4.49 -10.14
N SER A 113 12.03 -4.23 -11.45
CA SER A 113 12.27 -5.29 -12.45
C SER A 113 13.53 -6.08 -12.07
N PRO A 114 13.50 -7.42 -12.13
CA PRO A 114 14.70 -8.20 -11.93
C PRO A 114 15.72 -7.76 -12.99
N ARG A 115 16.89 -7.35 -12.53
CA ARG A 115 18.07 -7.18 -13.40
C ARG A 115 18.61 -8.54 -13.79
#